data_AF-A0A350ITA3-F1
#
_entry.id   AF-A0A350ITA3-F1
#
_cell.length_a   1.000
_cell.length_b   1.000
_cell.length_c   1.000
_cell.angle_alpha   90.00
_cell.angle_beta   90.00
_cell.angle_gamma   90.00
#
_symmetry.space_group_name_H-M   'P 1'
#
loop_
_entity.id
_entity.type
_entity.pdbx_description
1 polymer ?
#
loop_
_entity_poly.entity_id
_entity_poly.type
_entity_poly.pdbx_seq_one_letter_code
_entity_poly.pdbx_strand_id
1 'polypeptide(L)'
;MLPGREMVLAGTGRRLGAFALDGVFIGMIIVAGLVVGGGIVEAAISPATTISPAAATSPGVLAGTLVYLLTIIATPFVYPAVGWRSGATPAMRVLGLRVVDARGGDRLGWGQALLRTAGWWWSLLTCGAGFIPALADAWRRGLPDRMASSLVVAIRPLPLAWVPGPYGWTMAPARPPMPAPLVPTARAVSDPPATRTAWTWTDVVPVLIALLPIIFGANWVAGITAQGLNITAGTGGAVALSYADEIAVYGACLLLICLLVRWRRRTALTALGLRLPTWPWLAAGIPLGFAAIVLEYVGGVIDRIVLPTANSTNQCVGIRAEYGGSVALTLLATAVIAPIAEEIIFRGFTFRWLQGRMPLWGAVMVSAALFSAAHVGWAEPTLFLPVFLDGLLLAYVYAKSGSVWPGVIIHASINVLATIIVLTAPSC
;
A
#
# COMPACT_ATOMS: atom_id res chain seq x y z
N MET A 1 -11.39 31.27 17.38
CA MET A 1 -11.70 31.81 16.04
C MET A 1 -10.89 33.07 15.82
N LEU A 2 -10.31 33.28 14.63
CA LEU A 2 -9.73 34.58 14.29
C LEU A 2 -10.89 35.54 13.98
N PRO A 3 -10.97 36.74 14.58
CA PRO A 3 -12.03 37.69 14.29
C PRO A 3 -12.04 38.05 12.79
N GLY A 4 -13.23 38.09 12.18
CA GLY A 4 -13.42 38.48 10.77
C GLY A 4 -13.18 37.38 9.71
N ARG A 5 -13.14 36.09 10.09
CA ARG A 5 -13.00 34.98 9.12
C ARG A 5 -14.06 33.90 9.29
N GLU A 6 -14.56 33.39 8.18
CA GLU A 6 -15.54 32.29 8.08
C GLU A 6 -14.85 31.02 7.56
N MET A 7 -15.29 29.85 8.07
CA MET A 7 -14.81 28.54 7.61
C MET A 7 -15.92 27.84 6.83
N VAL A 8 -15.68 27.54 5.57
CA VAL A 8 -16.62 26.81 4.70
C VAL A 8 -15.96 25.54 4.20
N LEU A 9 -16.71 24.46 3.99
CA LEU A 9 -16.15 23.25 3.37
C LEU A 9 -15.50 23.57 2.03
N ALA A 10 -14.25 23.14 1.86
CA ALA A 10 -13.52 23.35 0.62
C ALA A 10 -14.10 22.48 -0.51
N GLY A 11 -14.40 23.10 -1.65
CA GLY A 11 -14.83 22.39 -2.86
C GLY A 11 -13.75 21.47 -3.43
N THR A 12 -14.17 20.42 -4.12
CA THR A 12 -13.28 19.38 -4.68
C THR A 12 -12.23 19.96 -5.64
N GLY A 13 -12.59 20.93 -6.46
CA GLY A 13 -11.64 21.60 -7.37
C GLY A 13 -10.49 22.31 -6.64
N ARG A 14 -10.77 23.01 -5.53
CA ARG A 14 -9.71 23.64 -4.70
C ARG A 14 -8.82 22.62 -4.01
N ARG A 15 -9.37 21.47 -3.61
CA ARG A 15 -8.62 20.36 -3.02
C ARG A 15 -7.69 19.71 -4.04
N LEU A 16 -8.18 19.45 -5.26
CA LEU A 16 -7.38 18.95 -6.37
C LEU A 16 -6.29 19.95 -6.78
N GLY A 17 -6.61 21.25 -6.80
CA GLY A 17 -5.62 22.30 -7.03
C GLY A 17 -4.50 22.31 -5.98
N ALA A 18 -4.85 22.17 -4.69
CA ALA A 18 -3.87 22.05 -3.63
C ALA A 18 -3.02 20.78 -3.78
N PHE A 19 -3.65 19.66 -4.14
CA PHE A 19 -2.98 18.38 -4.37
C PHE A 19 -1.94 18.47 -5.51
N ALA A 20 -2.32 19.03 -6.66
CA ALA A 20 -1.42 19.20 -7.79
C ALA A 20 -0.26 20.16 -7.45
N LEU A 21 -0.55 21.28 -6.80
CA LEU A 21 0.46 22.26 -6.41
C LEU A 21 1.40 21.73 -5.32
N ASP A 22 0.92 20.92 -4.38
CA ASP A 22 1.78 20.21 -3.43
C ASP A 22 2.73 19.24 -4.14
N GLY A 23 2.27 18.56 -5.20
CA GLY A 23 3.13 17.75 -6.07
C GLY A 23 4.26 18.56 -6.72
N VAL A 24 3.98 19.77 -7.17
CA VAL A 24 5.01 20.70 -7.71
C VAL A 24 6.00 21.11 -6.62
N PHE A 25 5.54 21.49 -5.43
CA PHE A 25 6.44 21.84 -4.31
C PHE A 25 7.36 20.69 -3.91
N ILE A 26 6.81 19.48 -3.80
CA ILE A 26 7.59 18.27 -3.49
C ILE A 26 8.59 18.00 -4.62
N GLY A 27 8.16 18.08 -5.88
CA GLY A 27 9.04 17.93 -7.04
C GLY A 27 10.20 18.91 -7.05
N MET A 28 9.96 20.19 -6.74
CA MET A 28 11.02 21.21 -6.62
C MET A 28 12.02 20.88 -5.50
N ILE A 29 11.55 20.41 -4.35
CA ILE A 29 12.43 20.01 -3.24
C ILE A 29 13.27 18.79 -3.63
N ILE A 30 12.67 17.81 -4.31
CA ILE A 30 13.38 16.63 -4.81
C ILE A 30 14.45 17.06 -5.82
N VAL A 31 14.11 17.87 -6.82
CA VAL A 31 15.07 18.32 -7.84
C VAL A 31 16.22 19.12 -7.19
N ALA A 32 15.92 20.03 -6.28
CA ALA A 32 16.96 20.76 -5.54
C ALA A 32 17.85 19.81 -4.73
N GLY A 33 17.24 18.83 -4.06
CA GLY A 33 17.94 17.78 -3.34
C GLY A 33 18.84 16.93 -4.22
N LEU A 34 18.36 16.58 -5.41
CA LEU A 34 19.13 15.82 -6.40
C LEU A 34 20.33 16.63 -6.91
N VAL A 35 20.14 17.91 -7.22
CA VAL A 35 21.22 18.79 -7.68
C VAL A 35 22.29 18.95 -6.59
N VAL A 36 21.89 19.17 -5.34
CA VAL A 36 22.82 19.32 -4.21
C VAL A 36 23.54 18.01 -3.90
N GLY A 37 22.79 16.90 -3.78
CA GLY A 37 23.37 15.57 -3.53
C GLY A 37 24.33 15.14 -4.63
N GLY A 38 23.94 15.36 -5.88
CA GLY A 38 24.77 15.08 -7.06
C GLY A 38 26.03 15.92 -7.11
N GLY A 39 25.93 17.23 -6.85
CA GLY A 39 27.10 18.10 -6.79
C GLY A 39 28.08 17.70 -5.69
N ILE A 40 27.58 17.22 -4.53
CA ILE A 40 28.44 16.70 -3.45
C ILE A 40 29.13 15.41 -3.87
N VAL A 41 28.40 14.47 -4.49
CA VAL A 41 28.97 13.22 -5.01
C VAL A 41 30.02 13.51 -6.08
N GLU A 42 29.71 14.38 -7.04
CA GLU A 42 30.57 14.77 -8.15
C GLU A 42 31.86 15.45 -7.67
N ALA A 43 31.75 16.34 -6.68
CA ALA A 43 32.90 16.97 -6.03
C ALA A 43 33.76 15.98 -5.25
N ALA A 44 33.16 14.91 -4.71
CA ALA A 44 33.88 13.88 -3.97
C ALA A 44 34.63 12.87 -4.86
N ILE A 45 34.27 12.77 -6.15
CA ILE A 45 34.80 11.76 -7.08
C ILE A 45 35.64 12.34 -8.24
N SER A 46 35.66 13.65 -8.47
CA SER A 46 36.31 14.21 -9.67
C SER A 46 37.84 14.31 -9.54
N PRO A 47 38.66 13.73 -10.45
CA PRO A 47 38.35 13.15 -11.77
C PRO A 47 38.71 11.64 -11.85
N ALA A 48 38.03 10.77 -11.11
CA ALA A 48 38.24 9.34 -11.23
C ALA A 48 37.45 8.75 -12.42
N THR A 49 38.14 8.23 -13.43
CA THR A 49 37.54 7.51 -14.58
C THR A 49 36.89 6.18 -14.18
N THR A 50 37.26 5.64 -13.02
CA THR A 50 36.69 4.43 -12.43
C THR A 50 36.51 4.64 -10.92
N ILE A 51 35.28 4.46 -10.44
CA ILE A 51 34.96 4.58 -9.01
C ILE A 51 35.47 3.31 -8.31
N SER A 52 36.53 3.44 -7.50
CA SER A 52 36.99 2.33 -6.67
C SER A 52 35.99 2.09 -5.51
N PRO A 53 35.90 0.86 -4.96
CA PRO A 53 35.06 0.57 -3.80
C PRO A 53 35.35 1.48 -2.59
N ALA A 54 36.60 1.93 -2.44
CA ALA A 54 37.01 2.87 -1.40
C ALA A 54 36.53 4.32 -1.67
N ALA A 55 36.46 4.74 -2.94
CA ALA A 55 35.90 6.04 -3.31
C ALA A 55 34.38 6.08 -3.11
N ALA A 56 33.69 4.97 -3.35
CA ALA A 56 32.25 4.81 -3.16
C ALA A 56 31.81 4.93 -1.68
N THR A 57 32.71 4.62 -0.73
CA THR A 57 32.46 4.76 0.72
C THR A 57 33.05 6.04 1.32
N SER A 58 33.55 6.95 0.49
CA SER A 58 34.10 8.22 0.97
C SER A 58 33.02 9.05 1.68
N PRO A 59 33.38 9.84 2.71
CA PRO A 59 32.40 10.66 3.45
C PRO A 59 31.59 11.60 2.55
N GLY A 60 32.20 12.13 1.48
CA GLY A 60 31.51 12.97 0.49
C GLY A 60 30.46 12.21 -0.30
N VAL A 61 30.79 11.02 -0.82
CA VAL A 61 29.82 10.17 -1.52
C VAL A 61 28.70 9.72 -0.59
N LEU A 62 29.01 9.33 0.64
CA LEU A 62 28.00 8.96 1.64
C LEU A 62 27.09 10.13 2.02
N ALA A 63 27.64 11.33 2.18
CA ALA A 63 26.87 12.54 2.48
C ALA A 63 25.96 12.93 1.32
N GLY A 64 26.46 12.93 0.08
CA GLY A 64 25.66 13.20 -1.11
C GLY A 64 24.57 12.15 -1.34
N THR A 65 24.89 10.87 -1.10
CA THR A 65 23.91 9.76 -1.15
C THR A 65 22.86 9.89 -0.06
N LEU A 66 23.24 10.28 1.15
CA LEU A 66 22.29 10.55 2.23
C LEU A 66 21.35 11.72 1.86
N VAL A 67 21.86 12.79 1.24
CA VAL A 67 21.05 13.89 0.74
C VAL A 67 20.06 13.40 -0.33
N TYR A 68 20.48 12.54 -1.26
CA TYR A 68 19.58 11.89 -2.22
C TYR A 68 18.48 11.08 -1.53
N LEU A 69 18.84 10.19 -0.60
CA LEU A 69 17.88 9.33 0.09
C LEU A 69 16.90 10.16 0.92
N LEU A 70 17.37 11.15 1.67
CA LEU A 70 16.49 12.01 2.47
C LEU A 70 15.55 12.84 1.58
N THR A 71 16.03 13.34 0.45
CA THR A 71 15.23 14.21 -0.41
C THR A 71 14.20 13.43 -1.23
N ILE A 72 14.52 12.23 -1.71
CA ILE A 72 13.59 11.37 -2.46
C ILE A 72 12.62 10.64 -1.52
N ILE A 73 13.15 10.05 -0.43
CA ILE A 73 12.37 9.15 0.43
C ILE A 73 11.68 9.93 1.55
N ALA A 74 12.34 10.88 2.21
CA ALA A 74 11.73 11.56 3.34
C ALA A 74 10.76 12.67 2.89
N THR A 75 11.08 13.44 1.85
CA THR A 75 10.28 14.61 1.43
C THR A 75 8.81 14.28 1.18
N PRO A 76 8.44 13.24 0.40
CA PRO A 76 7.04 12.94 0.12
C PRO A 76 6.23 12.48 1.35
N PHE A 77 6.90 12.12 2.45
CA PHE A 77 6.24 11.68 3.68
C PHE A 77 6.23 12.80 4.74
N VAL A 78 7.36 13.48 4.90
CA VAL A 78 7.55 14.54 5.89
C VAL A 78 6.80 15.80 5.49
N TYR A 79 6.89 16.25 4.23
CA TYR A 79 6.23 17.45 3.74
C TYR A 79 4.71 17.44 4.02
N PRO A 80 3.94 16.43 3.59
CA PRO A 80 2.50 16.41 3.83
C PRO A 80 2.16 16.17 5.32
N ALA A 81 2.88 15.30 6.02
CA ALA A 81 2.62 15.01 7.43
C ALA A 81 2.83 16.24 8.32
N VAL A 82 3.96 16.94 8.15
CA VAL A 82 4.24 18.20 8.86
C VAL A 82 3.27 19.29 8.44
N GLY A 83 3.00 19.41 7.14
CA GLY A 83 2.05 20.37 6.57
C GLY A 83 0.68 20.26 7.24
N TRP A 84 0.09 19.07 7.28
CA TRP A 84 -1.24 18.89 7.88
C TRP A 84 -1.23 18.90 9.41
N ARG A 85 -0.14 18.47 10.05
CA ARG A 85 0.04 18.65 11.51
C ARG A 85 0.05 20.14 11.89
N SER A 86 0.62 20.99 11.04
CA SER A 86 0.61 22.45 11.19
C SER A 86 -0.74 23.09 10.82
N GLY A 87 -1.61 22.32 10.17
CA GLY A 87 -2.97 22.70 9.76
C GLY A 87 -3.12 22.96 8.25
N ALA A 88 -2.04 23.15 7.50
CA ALA A 88 -2.08 23.31 6.05
C ALA A 88 -0.68 23.14 5.44
N THR A 89 -0.59 22.40 4.33
CA THR A 89 0.60 22.38 3.47
C THR A 89 0.82 23.75 2.83
N PRO A 90 2.04 24.07 2.37
CA PRO A 90 2.30 25.29 1.59
C PRO A 90 1.28 25.54 0.46
N ALA A 91 0.95 24.54 -0.37
CA ALA A 91 -0.05 24.72 -1.43
C ALA A 91 -1.45 25.04 -0.87
N MET A 92 -1.85 24.37 0.21
CA MET A 92 -3.11 24.68 0.88
C MET A 92 -3.14 26.11 1.42
N ARG A 93 -2.02 26.62 1.95
CA ARG A 93 -1.93 28.01 2.43
C ARG A 93 -2.10 29.01 1.29
N VAL A 94 -1.49 28.75 0.12
CA VAL A 94 -1.66 29.56 -1.10
C VAL A 94 -3.13 29.62 -1.51
N LEU A 95 -3.86 28.50 -1.39
CA LEU A 95 -5.27 28.42 -1.77
C LEU A 95 -6.25 28.79 -0.64
N GLY A 96 -5.76 29.28 0.51
CA GLY A 96 -6.58 29.66 1.65
C GLY A 96 -7.31 28.48 2.30
N LEU A 97 -6.73 27.28 2.24
CA LEU A 97 -7.27 26.04 2.77
C LEU A 97 -6.62 25.65 4.10
N ARG A 98 -7.37 24.95 4.93
CA ARG A 98 -6.91 24.40 6.20
C ARG A 98 -7.54 23.02 6.44
N VAL A 99 -6.78 22.13 7.07
CA VAL A 99 -7.25 20.84 7.56
C VAL A 99 -7.55 20.94 9.05
N VAL A 100 -8.67 20.35 9.45
CA VAL A 100 -9.10 20.24 10.83
C VAL A 100 -9.59 18.82 11.12
N ASP A 101 -9.52 18.41 12.39
CA ASP A 101 -10.14 17.17 12.86
C ASP A 101 -11.65 17.22 12.63
N ALA A 102 -12.22 16.13 12.13
CA ALA A 102 -13.64 16.07 11.83
C ALA A 102 -14.51 16.00 13.09
N ARG A 103 -13.97 15.65 14.26
CA ARG A 103 -14.74 15.46 15.50
C ARG A 103 -14.72 16.64 16.44
N GLY A 104 -13.64 17.44 16.43
CA GLY A 104 -13.49 18.61 17.29
C GLY A 104 -13.23 19.93 16.56
N GLY A 105 -12.85 19.89 15.27
CA GLY A 105 -12.41 21.08 14.54
C GLY A 105 -11.00 21.58 14.92
N ASP A 106 -10.31 20.84 15.78
CA ASP A 106 -8.95 21.13 16.21
C ASP A 106 -7.90 20.77 15.16
N ARG A 107 -6.61 21.03 15.48
CA ARG A 107 -5.49 20.58 14.64
C ARG A 107 -5.40 19.06 14.67
N LEU A 108 -4.97 18.48 13.55
CA LEU A 108 -4.73 17.03 13.47
C LEU A 108 -3.60 16.59 14.41
N GLY A 109 -3.77 15.43 15.03
CA GLY A 109 -2.68 14.71 15.68
C GLY A 109 -1.71 14.09 14.67
N TRP A 110 -0.54 13.63 15.13
CA TRP A 110 0.45 12.98 14.27
C TRP A 110 -0.07 11.71 13.60
N GLY A 111 -0.82 10.87 14.33
CA GLY A 111 -1.44 9.67 13.75
C GLY A 111 -2.41 10.01 12.61
N GLN A 112 -3.23 11.06 12.77
CA GLN A 112 -4.14 11.51 11.71
C GLN A 112 -3.37 12.10 10.53
N ALA A 113 -2.32 12.89 10.77
CA ALA A 113 -1.51 13.45 9.70
C ALA A 113 -0.82 12.35 8.87
N LEU A 114 -0.29 11.31 9.51
CA LEU A 114 0.32 10.15 8.83
C LEU A 114 -0.70 9.34 8.03
N LEU A 115 -1.88 9.07 8.61
CA LEU A 115 -2.98 8.40 7.90
C LEU A 115 -3.47 9.21 6.68
N ARG A 116 -3.47 10.55 6.81
CA ARG A 116 -3.79 11.45 5.70
C ARG A 116 -2.73 11.37 4.60
N THR A 117 -1.45 11.23 4.96
CA THR A 117 -0.33 11.04 4.02
C THR A 117 -0.46 9.74 3.25
N ALA A 118 -0.83 8.65 3.90
CA ALA A 118 -1.11 7.39 3.21
C ALA A 118 -2.25 7.52 2.19
N GLY A 119 -3.36 8.19 2.55
CA GLY A 119 -4.45 8.44 1.61
C GLY A 119 -4.09 9.39 0.48
N TRP A 120 -3.17 10.32 0.72
CA TRP A 120 -2.62 11.22 -0.30
C TRP A 120 -1.74 10.48 -1.29
N TRP A 121 -0.89 9.55 -0.82
CA TRP A 121 -0.12 8.65 -1.68
C TRP A 121 -1.01 7.79 -2.56
N TRP A 122 -2.07 7.20 -1.99
CA TRP A 122 -3.05 6.50 -2.80
C TRP A 122 -3.67 7.40 -3.87
N SER A 123 -4.00 8.65 -3.50
CA SER A 123 -4.53 9.63 -4.45
C SER A 123 -3.51 9.97 -5.53
N LEU A 124 -2.20 9.97 -5.23
CA LEU A 124 -1.13 10.17 -6.21
C LEU A 124 -0.97 8.98 -7.16
N LEU A 125 -0.86 7.77 -6.62
CA LEU A 125 -0.73 6.53 -7.39
C LEU A 125 -1.91 6.31 -8.34
N THR A 126 -3.09 6.79 -7.95
CA THR A 126 -4.33 6.66 -8.74
C THR A 126 -4.71 7.93 -9.51
N CYS A 127 -3.75 8.84 -9.76
CA CYS A 127 -3.96 10.07 -10.55
C CYS A 127 -5.17 10.91 -10.10
N GLY A 128 -5.35 11.05 -8.79
CA GLY A 128 -6.41 11.83 -8.17
C GLY A 128 -7.70 11.06 -7.86
N ALA A 129 -7.78 9.75 -8.17
CA ALA A 129 -9.00 8.98 -7.94
C ALA A 129 -9.43 8.95 -6.46
N GLY A 130 -8.48 9.12 -5.53
CA GLY A 130 -8.78 9.29 -4.11
C GLY A 130 -9.68 10.49 -3.78
N PHE A 131 -9.86 11.47 -4.68
CA PHE A 131 -10.79 12.58 -4.49
C PHE A 131 -12.19 12.33 -5.07
N ILE A 132 -12.41 11.25 -5.84
CA ILE A 132 -13.74 10.91 -6.39
C ILE A 132 -14.82 10.84 -5.30
N PRO A 133 -14.58 10.23 -4.12
CA PRO A 133 -15.60 10.21 -3.07
C PRO A 133 -16.05 11.60 -2.60
N ALA A 134 -15.20 12.62 -2.73
CA ALA A 134 -15.52 14.00 -2.35
C ALA A 134 -16.59 14.64 -3.25
N LEU A 135 -16.85 14.09 -4.43
CA LEU A 135 -17.89 14.58 -5.34
C LEU A 135 -19.30 14.23 -4.86
N ALA A 136 -19.46 13.08 -4.20
CA ALA A 136 -20.75 12.58 -3.72
C ALA A 136 -20.92 12.70 -2.19
N ASP A 137 -19.84 12.92 -1.45
CA ASP A 137 -19.87 13.07 0.00
C ASP A 137 -20.42 14.46 0.41
N ALA A 138 -21.43 14.48 1.29
CA ALA A 138 -22.02 15.73 1.79
C ALA A 138 -20.99 16.64 2.50
N TRP A 139 -19.93 16.06 3.07
CA TRP A 139 -18.82 16.76 3.72
C TRP A 139 -17.63 16.99 2.79
N ARG A 140 -17.78 16.64 1.51
CA ARG A 140 -16.76 16.74 0.46
C ARG A 140 -15.43 16.06 0.85
N ARG A 141 -15.49 14.95 1.57
CA ARG A 141 -14.30 14.20 2.01
C ARG A 141 -13.79 13.26 0.92
N GLY A 142 -12.52 13.44 0.54
CA GLY A 142 -11.79 12.46 -0.25
C GLY A 142 -11.27 11.31 0.62
N LEU A 143 -10.58 10.37 0.01
CA LEU A 143 -9.92 9.26 0.69
C LEU A 143 -8.94 9.73 1.79
N PRO A 144 -8.06 10.74 1.59
CA PRO A 144 -7.18 11.22 2.65
C PRO A 144 -7.97 11.74 3.87
N ASP A 145 -9.09 12.41 3.62
CA ASP A 145 -9.95 12.97 4.65
C ASP A 145 -10.66 11.88 5.45
N ARG A 146 -11.14 10.85 4.76
CA ARG A 146 -11.80 9.68 5.38
C ARG A 146 -10.83 8.87 6.22
N MET A 147 -9.61 8.64 5.72
CA MET A 147 -8.57 7.89 6.43
C MET A 147 -8.13 8.55 7.73
N ALA A 148 -8.01 9.88 7.71
CA ALA A 148 -7.56 10.65 8.85
C ALA A 148 -8.68 11.19 9.73
N SER A 149 -9.95 10.88 9.42
CA SER A 149 -11.13 11.48 10.06
C SER A 149 -11.01 13.00 10.15
N SER A 150 -10.82 13.64 9.01
CA SER A 150 -10.49 15.06 8.90
C SER A 150 -11.34 15.77 7.86
N LEU A 151 -11.36 17.09 7.92
CA LEU A 151 -12.10 17.97 7.00
C LEU A 151 -11.16 19.03 6.44
N VAL A 152 -11.35 19.38 5.17
CA VAL A 152 -10.71 20.56 4.58
C VAL A 152 -11.72 21.69 4.52
N VAL A 153 -11.36 22.80 5.16
CA VAL A 153 -12.13 24.03 5.17
C VAL A 153 -11.35 25.10 4.41
N ALA A 154 -12.08 25.91 3.65
CA ALA A 154 -11.59 27.15 3.07
C ALA A 154 -11.84 28.29 4.06
N ILE A 155 -10.79 29.07 4.33
CA ILE A 155 -10.86 30.25 5.17
C ILE A 155 -11.22 31.43 4.26
N ARG A 156 -12.38 32.05 4.49
CA ARG A 156 -12.82 33.24 3.74
C ARG A 156 -12.83 34.45 4.66
N PRO A 157 -12.35 35.62 4.21
CA PRO A 157 -12.58 36.87 4.93
C PRO A 157 -14.08 37.17 4.95
N LEU A 158 -14.60 37.57 6.11
CA LEU A 158 -15.96 38.07 6.21
C LEU A 158 -15.97 39.52 5.68
N PRO A 159 -16.89 39.88 4.78
CA PRO A 159 -17.07 41.27 4.38
C PRO A 159 -17.44 42.09 5.62
N LEU A 160 -16.73 43.19 5.85
CA LEU A 160 -17.03 44.14 6.92
C LEU A 160 -18.05 45.15 6.40
N ALA A 161 -19.00 45.52 7.24
CA ALA A 161 -19.94 46.61 6.99
C ALA A 161 -19.99 47.54 8.19
N TRP A 162 -20.39 48.78 7.94
CA TRP A 162 -20.75 49.73 8.99
C TRP A 162 -22.09 49.32 9.58
N VAL A 163 -22.10 49.06 10.89
CA VAL A 163 -23.29 48.63 11.64
C VAL A 163 -23.55 49.64 12.76
N PRO A 164 -24.81 50.07 13.00
CA PRO A 164 -25.11 51.00 14.08
C PRO A 164 -24.84 50.33 15.44
N GLY A 165 -24.10 51.03 16.30
CA GLY A 165 -23.80 50.62 17.67
C GLY A 165 -24.21 51.70 18.69
N PRO A 166 -24.12 51.41 19.99
CA PRO A 166 -24.61 52.28 21.06
C PRO A 166 -23.93 53.67 21.14
N TYR A 167 -22.76 53.83 20.50
CA TYR A 167 -22.00 55.09 20.47
C TYR A 167 -21.70 55.59 19.04
N GLY A 168 -22.43 55.12 18.03
CA GLY A 168 -22.23 55.49 16.62
C GLY A 168 -22.02 54.30 15.69
N TRP A 169 -21.49 54.54 14.49
CA TRP A 169 -21.21 53.48 13.51
C TRP A 169 -19.93 52.72 13.87
N THR A 170 -19.99 51.39 13.86
CA THR A 170 -18.83 50.52 14.10
C THR A 170 -18.66 49.55 12.92
N MET A 171 -17.43 49.22 12.55
CA MET A 171 -17.18 48.18 11.55
C MET A 171 -17.32 46.79 12.19
N ALA A 172 -18.25 45.99 11.69
CA ALA A 172 -18.46 44.61 12.12
C ALA A 172 -18.74 43.71 10.89
N PRO A 173 -18.69 42.37 11.02
CA PRO A 173 -19.03 41.47 9.93
C PRO A 173 -20.43 41.77 9.39
N ALA A 174 -20.57 41.94 8.07
CA ALA A 174 -21.82 42.30 7.39
C ALA A 174 -22.95 41.28 7.58
N ARG A 175 -22.61 40.08 8.05
CA ARG A 175 -23.52 39.02 8.45
C ARG A 175 -22.91 38.28 9.65
N PRO A 176 -23.72 37.69 10.54
CA PRO A 176 -23.22 36.83 11.59
C PRO A 176 -22.37 35.69 10.99
N PRO A 177 -21.24 35.31 11.62
CA PRO A 177 -20.44 34.17 11.14
C PRO A 177 -21.33 32.93 11.08
N MET A 178 -21.31 32.20 9.97
CA MET A 178 -21.95 30.90 9.95
C MET A 178 -21.35 30.04 11.06
N PRO A 179 -22.15 29.25 11.80
CA PRO A 179 -21.62 28.24 12.71
C PRO A 179 -20.56 27.42 11.97
N ALA A 180 -19.44 27.09 12.64
CA ALA A 180 -18.46 26.19 12.05
C ALA A 180 -19.21 24.97 11.47
N PRO A 181 -18.89 24.53 10.22
CA PRO A 181 -19.66 23.48 9.54
C PRO A 181 -19.87 22.34 10.52
N LEU A 182 -21.15 22.07 10.83
CA LEU A 182 -21.59 21.22 11.94
C LEU A 182 -20.62 20.06 12.09
N VAL A 183 -19.78 20.15 13.13
CA VAL A 183 -18.85 19.08 13.50
C VAL A 183 -19.74 17.87 13.70
N PRO A 184 -19.64 16.82 12.87
CA PRO A 184 -20.50 15.67 13.02
C PRO A 184 -20.36 15.16 14.45
N THR A 185 -21.46 15.02 15.17
CA THR A 185 -21.43 14.27 16.43
C THR A 185 -20.84 12.89 16.12
N ALA A 186 -20.09 12.31 17.05
CA ALA A 186 -19.37 11.04 16.85
C ALA A 186 -20.23 9.91 16.26
N ARG A 187 -21.57 10.02 16.36
CA ARG A 187 -22.58 9.14 15.79
C ARG A 187 -22.72 9.19 14.27
N ALA A 188 -22.35 10.30 13.62
CA ALA A 188 -22.41 10.48 12.16
C ALA A 188 -21.09 10.11 11.45
N VAL A 189 -20.02 9.83 12.20
CA VAL A 189 -18.69 9.40 11.71
C VAL A 189 -18.36 7.99 12.20
N SER A 190 -19.38 7.16 12.47
CA SER A 190 -19.11 5.75 12.69
C SER A 190 -18.67 5.13 11.37
N ASP A 191 -17.39 4.78 11.25
CA ASP A 191 -17.02 3.63 10.44
C ASP A 191 -17.98 2.49 10.79
N PRO A 192 -18.42 1.66 9.82
CA PRO A 192 -19.25 0.52 10.14
C PRO A 192 -18.57 -0.23 11.29
N PRO A 193 -19.31 -0.54 12.38
CA PRO A 193 -18.72 -1.19 13.54
C PRO A 193 -17.93 -2.38 13.03
N ALA A 194 -16.64 -2.45 13.41
CA ALA A 194 -15.76 -3.54 13.02
C ALA A 194 -16.55 -4.83 13.25
N THR A 195 -16.98 -5.47 12.17
CA THR A 195 -17.81 -6.66 12.24
C THR A 195 -16.98 -7.63 13.04
N ARG A 196 -17.38 -7.96 14.27
CA ARG A 196 -16.65 -8.92 15.11
C ARG A 196 -16.44 -10.16 14.26
N THR A 197 -15.19 -10.40 13.87
CA THR A 197 -14.84 -11.50 12.99
C THR A 197 -15.02 -12.80 13.76
N ALA A 198 -15.41 -13.88 13.07
CA ALA A 198 -15.53 -15.19 13.70
C ALA A 198 -14.19 -15.71 14.27
N TRP A 199 -13.07 -15.21 13.74
CA TRP A 199 -11.72 -15.64 14.09
C TRP A 199 -11.18 -14.91 15.32
N THR A 200 -10.48 -15.65 16.18
CA THR A 200 -9.68 -15.12 17.28
C THR A 200 -8.19 -15.33 17.04
N TRP A 201 -7.34 -14.67 17.85
CA TRP A 201 -5.88 -14.80 17.72
C TRP A 201 -5.43 -16.27 17.90
N THR A 202 -6.16 -17.03 18.73
CA THR A 202 -5.96 -18.48 18.92
C THR A 202 -6.30 -19.33 17.70
N ASP A 203 -6.97 -18.79 16.67
CA ASP A 203 -7.16 -19.47 15.39
C ASP A 203 -6.05 -19.12 14.41
N VAL A 204 -5.69 -17.84 14.31
CA VAL A 204 -4.81 -17.35 13.24
C VAL A 204 -3.34 -17.51 13.55
N VAL A 205 -2.92 -17.18 14.78
CA VAL A 205 -1.50 -17.25 15.17
C VAL A 205 -0.95 -18.68 15.04
N PRO A 206 -1.66 -19.75 15.46
CA PRO A 206 -1.17 -21.12 15.24
C PRO A 206 -1.03 -21.50 13.77
N VAL A 207 -1.91 -21.02 12.88
CA VAL A 207 -1.80 -21.28 11.43
C VAL A 207 -0.59 -20.57 10.85
N LEU A 208 -0.36 -19.31 11.19
CA LEU A 208 0.82 -18.55 10.75
C LEU A 208 2.11 -19.16 11.29
N ILE A 209 2.11 -19.61 12.54
CA ILE A 209 3.26 -20.32 13.14
C ILE A 209 3.47 -21.68 12.45
N ALA A 210 2.40 -22.41 12.14
CA ALA A 210 2.47 -23.71 11.47
C ALA A 210 2.89 -23.59 10.00
N LEU A 211 2.72 -22.43 9.37
CA LEU A 211 3.15 -22.17 8.00
C LEU A 211 4.65 -22.44 7.83
N LEU A 212 5.49 -21.96 8.76
CA LEU A 212 6.94 -22.17 8.70
C LEU A 212 7.36 -23.65 8.76
N PRO A 213 7.00 -24.45 9.78
CA PRO A 213 7.35 -25.86 9.81
C PRO A 213 6.69 -26.68 8.70
N ILE A 214 5.52 -26.27 8.17
CA ILE A 214 4.94 -26.90 6.97
C ILE A 214 5.85 -26.64 5.76
N ILE A 215 6.24 -25.38 5.52
CA ILE A 215 7.12 -25.00 4.40
C ILE A 215 8.48 -25.68 4.54
N PHE A 216 9.17 -25.52 5.68
CA PHE A 216 10.49 -26.09 5.89
C PHE A 216 10.45 -27.62 5.91
N GLY A 217 9.42 -28.21 6.50
CA GLY A 217 9.24 -29.66 6.55
C GLY A 217 9.01 -30.25 5.16
N ALA A 218 8.14 -29.65 4.35
CA ALA A 218 7.89 -30.07 2.98
C ALA A 218 9.18 -29.96 2.14
N ASN A 219 9.84 -28.80 2.18
CA ASN A 219 11.10 -28.57 1.46
C ASN A 219 12.21 -29.57 1.87
N TRP A 220 12.30 -29.89 3.17
CA TRP A 220 13.26 -30.88 3.66
C TRP A 220 12.95 -32.29 3.17
N VAL A 221 11.67 -32.70 3.20
CA VAL A 221 11.21 -33.98 2.66
C VAL A 221 11.45 -34.05 1.15
N ALA A 222 11.17 -32.97 0.42
CA ALA A 222 11.47 -32.86 -1.00
C ALA A 222 12.98 -33.03 -1.24
N GLY A 223 13.83 -32.31 -0.49
CA GLY A 223 15.30 -32.43 -0.59
C GLY A 223 15.82 -33.85 -0.35
N ILE A 224 15.35 -34.54 0.69
CA ILE A 224 15.73 -35.94 0.95
C ILE A 224 15.23 -36.87 -0.15
N THR A 225 14.01 -36.65 -0.64
CA THR A 225 13.43 -37.45 -1.72
C THR A 225 14.22 -37.28 -3.01
N ALA A 226 14.62 -36.04 -3.34
CA ALA A 226 15.47 -35.75 -4.48
C ALA A 226 16.81 -36.49 -4.39
N GLN A 227 17.46 -36.44 -3.22
CA GLN A 227 18.72 -37.14 -2.97
C GLN A 227 18.57 -38.66 -3.05
N GLY A 228 17.57 -39.23 -2.38
CA GLY A 228 17.33 -40.67 -2.32
C GLY A 228 16.95 -41.28 -3.65
N LEU A 229 16.26 -40.53 -4.52
CA LEU A 229 15.86 -40.96 -5.86
C LEU A 229 16.82 -40.48 -6.97
N ASN A 230 17.93 -39.83 -6.59
CA ASN A 230 18.93 -39.26 -7.50
C ASN A 230 18.31 -38.34 -8.59
N ILE A 231 17.33 -37.53 -8.19
CA ILE A 231 16.63 -36.57 -9.05
C ILE A 231 17.53 -35.36 -9.26
N THR A 232 17.82 -35.05 -10.52
CA THR A 232 18.62 -33.88 -10.90
C THR A 232 17.72 -32.73 -11.39
N ALA A 233 18.17 -31.50 -11.17
CA ALA A 233 17.46 -30.29 -11.62
C ALA A 233 17.22 -30.31 -13.13
N GLY A 234 16.07 -29.80 -13.58
CA GLY A 234 15.68 -29.79 -14.99
C GLY A 234 15.16 -31.14 -15.53
N THR A 235 15.09 -32.20 -14.73
CA THR A 235 14.44 -33.46 -15.11
C THR A 235 12.93 -33.44 -14.82
N GLY A 236 12.16 -34.31 -15.48
CA GLY A 236 10.74 -34.48 -15.16
C GLY A 236 10.49 -34.92 -13.71
N GLY A 237 11.45 -35.63 -13.09
CA GLY A 237 11.40 -35.98 -11.67
C GLY A 237 11.51 -34.76 -10.77
N ALA A 238 12.34 -33.76 -11.12
CA ALA A 238 12.45 -32.51 -10.35
C ALA A 238 11.15 -31.72 -10.42
N VAL A 239 10.56 -31.60 -11.61
CA VAL A 239 9.27 -30.91 -11.79
C VAL A 239 8.15 -31.58 -10.99
N ALA A 240 8.06 -32.91 -11.04
CA ALA A 240 7.07 -33.67 -10.27
C ALA A 240 7.23 -33.45 -8.76
N LEU A 241 8.48 -33.36 -8.30
CA LEU A 241 8.80 -33.12 -6.90
C LEU A 241 8.45 -31.68 -6.46
N SER A 242 8.71 -30.67 -7.29
CA SER A 242 8.30 -29.28 -7.02
C SER A 242 6.79 -29.15 -6.89
N TYR A 243 6.01 -29.78 -7.77
CA TYR A 243 4.55 -29.81 -7.61
C TYR A 243 4.08 -30.57 -6.38
N ALA A 244 4.74 -31.69 -6.06
CA ALA A 244 4.41 -32.46 -4.86
C ALA A 244 4.66 -31.61 -3.59
N ASP A 245 5.76 -30.86 -3.56
CA ASP A 245 6.06 -29.91 -2.49
C ASP A 245 5.01 -28.80 -2.40
N GLU A 246 4.72 -28.13 -3.52
CA GLU A 246 3.74 -27.04 -3.59
C GLU A 246 2.33 -27.48 -3.16
N ILE A 247 1.87 -28.65 -3.63
CA ILE A 247 0.60 -29.26 -3.23
C ILE A 247 0.61 -29.61 -1.74
N ALA A 248 1.72 -30.14 -1.22
CA ALA A 248 1.84 -30.48 0.20
C ALA A 248 1.76 -29.21 1.06
N VAL A 249 2.48 -28.14 0.71
CA VAL A 249 2.52 -26.88 1.46
C VAL A 249 1.16 -26.19 1.45
N TYR A 250 0.63 -25.86 0.27
CA TYR A 250 -0.65 -25.17 0.18
C TYR A 250 -1.80 -26.06 0.64
N GLY A 251 -1.78 -27.35 0.30
CA GLY A 251 -2.79 -28.33 0.72
C GLY A 251 -2.85 -28.47 2.24
N ALA A 252 -1.72 -28.57 2.93
CA ALA A 252 -1.67 -28.63 4.39
C ALA A 252 -2.19 -27.34 5.03
N CYS A 253 -1.79 -26.18 4.51
CA CYS A 253 -2.26 -24.88 5.02
C CYS A 253 -3.78 -24.71 4.85
N LEU A 254 -4.30 -25.01 3.65
CA LEU A 254 -5.72 -24.93 3.35
C LEU A 254 -6.55 -25.97 4.12
N LEU A 255 -6.02 -27.18 4.32
CA LEU A 255 -6.65 -28.21 5.16
C LEU A 255 -6.74 -27.72 6.61
N LEU A 256 -5.67 -27.18 7.17
CA LEU A 256 -5.66 -26.65 8.54
C LEU A 256 -6.70 -25.52 8.70
N ILE A 257 -6.75 -24.58 7.76
CA ILE A 257 -7.76 -23.51 7.74
C ILE A 257 -9.16 -24.11 7.64
N CYS A 258 -9.40 -25.07 6.74
CA CYS A 258 -10.69 -25.74 6.60
C CYS A 258 -11.13 -26.46 7.88
N LEU A 259 -10.24 -27.21 8.53
CA LEU A 259 -10.51 -27.89 9.80
C LEU A 259 -10.86 -26.89 10.89
N LEU A 260 -10.14 -25.76 11.00
CA LEU A 260 -10.47 -24.70 11.96
C LEU A 260 -11.84 -24.07 11.68
N VAL A 261 -12.14 -23.75 10.42
CA VAL A 261 -13.39 -23.11 10.01
C VAL A 261 -14.59 -24.03 10.24
N ARG A 262 -14.48 -25.31 9.84
CA ARG A 262 -15.57 -26.29 9.87
C ARG A 262 -15.72 -26.99 11.21
N TRP A 263 -14.63 -27.44 11.81
CA TRP A 263 -14.69 -28.24 13.04
C TRP A 263 -14.67 -27.36 14.28
N ARG A 264 -13.68 -26.47 14.40
CA ARG A 264 -13.54 -25.62 15.60
C ARG A 264 -14.61 -24.54 15.66
N ARG A 265 -14.87 -23.85 14.55
CA ARG A 265 -15.80 -22.71 14.51
C ARG A 265 -17.20 -23.06 14.01
N ARG A 266 -17.40 -24.25 13.42
CA ARG A 266 -18.70 -24.71 12.88
C ARG A 266 -19.35 -23.70 11.93
N THR A 267 -18.54 -23.05 11.10
CA THR A 267 -18.99 -22.04 10.12
C THR A 267 -18.76 -22.50 8.69
N ALA A 268 -19.52 -21.95 7.74
CA ALA A 268 -19.34 -22.25 6.31
C ALA A 268 -18.04 -21.64 5.76
N LEU A 269 -17.42 -22.28 4.76
CA LEU A 269 -16.21 -21.74 4.11
C LEU A 269 -16.46 -20.41 3.37
N THR A 270 -17.72 -20.07 3.11
CA THR A 270 -18.09 -18.73 2.61
C THR A 270 -17.74 -17.62 3.59
N ALA A 271 -17.44 -17.95 4.86
CA ALA A 271 -16.85 -17.06 5.85
C ALA A 271 -15.36 -16.75 5.59
N LEU A 272 -14.73 -17.33 4.58
CA LEU A 272 -13.41 -16.93 4.06
C LEU A 272 -13.53 -15.98 2.85
N GLY A 273 -14.75 -15.58 2.46
CA GLY A 273 -14.94 -14.77 1.26
C GLY A 273 -14.94 -15.61 -0.03
N LEU A 274 -15.13 -16.93 0.07
CA LEU A 274 -15.41 -17.81 -1.06
C LEU A 274 -16.85 -17.58 -1.57
N ARG A 275 -17.08 -16.39 -2.13
CA ARG A 275 -18.38 -15.94 -2.68
C ARG A 275 -18.12 -15.28 -4.01
N LEU A 276 -18.93 -15.59 -5.02
CA LEU A 276 -18.78 -14.95 -6.33
C LEU A 276 -18.92 -13.42 -6.18
N PRO A 277 -17.98 -12.65 -6.75
CA PRO A 277 -18.03 -11.20 -6.68
C PRO A 277 -19.15 -10.65 -7.57
N THR A 278 -19.60 -9.43 -7.28
CA THR A 278 -20.52 -8.73 -8.19
C THR A 278 -19.79 -8.34 -9.48
N TRP A 279 -20.52 -8.28 -10.59
CA TRP A 279 -19.97 -7.92 -11.91
C TRP A 279 -19.06 -6.68 -11.93
N PRO A 280 -19.34 -5.57 -11.20
CA PRO A 280 -18.43 -4.42 -11.16
C PRO A 280 -17.03 -4.75 -10.65
N TRP A 281 -16.86 -5.72 -9.74
CA TRP A 281 -15.55 -6.15 -9.26
C TRP A 281 -14.84 -7.09 -10.24
N LEU A 282 -15.59 -7.82 -11.07
CA LEU A 282 -15.02 -8.57 -12.20
C LEU A 282 -14.50 -7.61 -13.27
N ALA A 283 -15.30 -6.59 -13.62
CA ALA A 283 -14.91 -5.55 -14.57
C ALA A 283 -13.75 -4.68 -14.06
N ALA A 284 -13.74 -4.35 -12.75
CA ALA A 284 -12.65 -3.62 -12.13
C ALA A 284 -11.35 -4.44 -12.05
N GLY A 285 -11.40 -5.76 -12.16
CA GLY A 285 -10.21 -6.63 -12.12
C GLY A 285 -9.19 -6.28 -13.20
N ILE A 286 -9.63 -5.89 -14.41
CA ILE A 286 -8.73 -5.52 -15.53
C ILE A 286 -7.94 -4.24 -15.24
N PRO A 287 -8.57 -3.08 -14.94
CA PRO A 287 -7.82 -1.86 -14.62
C PRO A 287 -7.02 -1.99 -13.32
N LEU A 288 -7.48 -2.79 -12.35
CA LEU A 288 -6.73 -3.05 -11.13
C LEU A 288 -5.54 -3.98 -11.37
N GLY A 289 -5.63 -4.93 -12.30
CA GLY A 289 -4.50 -5.75 -12.76
C GLY A 289 -3.44 -4.91 -13.44
N PHE A 290 -3.84 -3.98 -14.31
CA PHE A 290 -2.89 -3.02 -14.89
C PHE A 290 -2.25 -2.13 -13.82
N ALA A 291 -3.03 -1.65 -12.85
CA ALA A 291 -2.48 -0.90 -11.73
C ALA A 291 -1.46 -1.72 -10.92
N ALA A 292 -1.72 -3.00 -10.70
CA ALA A 292 -0.80 -3.91 -10.01
C ALA A 292 0.52 -4.05 -10.77
N ILE A 293 0.48 -4.25 -12.09
CA ILE A 293 1.68 -4.33 -12.93
C ILE A 293 2.51 -3.04 -12.85
N VAL A 294 1.85 -1.88 -12.83
CA VAL A 294 2.53 -0.60 -12.66
C VAL A 294 3.15 -0.50 -11.26
N LEU A 295 2.46 -0.95 -10.21
CA LEU A 295 2.98 -0.96 -8.85
C LEU A 295 4.19 -1.89 -8.70
N GLU A 296 4.14 -3.07 -9.30
CA GLU A 296 5.24 -4.03 -9.34
C GLU A 296 6.48 -3.42 -10.02
N TYR A 297 6.30 -2.83 -11.21
CA TYR A 297 7.39 -2.18 -11.94
C TYR A 297 8.00 -1.01 -11.16
N VAL A 298 7.16 -0.15 -10.58
CA VAL A 298 7.62 0.98 -9.75
C VAL A 298 8.35 0.48 -8.51
N GLY A 299 7.82 -0.53 -7.83
CA GLY A 299 8.47 -1.18 -6.69
C GLY A 299 9.84 -1.73 -7.07
N GLY A 300 9.95 -2.41 -8.21
CA GLY A 300 11.19 -2.98 -8.71
C GLY A 300 12.23 -1.91 -9.07
N VAL A 301 11.80 -0.78 -9.64
CA VAL A 301 12.69 0.37 -9.91
C VAL A 301 13.19 0.97 -8.60
N ILE A 302 12.29 1.17 -7.61
CA ILE A 302 12.68 1.71 -6.30
C ILE A 302 13.67 0.76 -5.62
N ASP A 303 13.42 -0.55 -5.64
CA ASP A 303 14.32 -1.52 -5.00
C ASP A 303 15.69 -1.56 -5.66
N ARG A 304 15.80 -1.42 -6.99
CA ARG A 304 17.09 -1.31 -7.67
C ARG A 304 17.86 -0.03 -7.30
N ILE A 305 17.15 1.03 -6.96
CA ILE A 305 17.76 2.30 -6.50
C ILE A 305 18.19 2.18 -5.03
N VAL A 306 17.37 1.56 -4.18
CA VAL A 306 17.57 1.49 -2.72
C VAL A 306 18.56 0.37 -2.34
N LEU A 307 18.52 -0.76 -3.06
CA LEU A 307 19.34 -1.95 -2.85
C LEU A 307 20.13 -2.29 -4.13
N PRO A 308 21.05 -1.41 -4.60
CA PRO A 308 21.73 -1.58 -5.88
C PRO A 308 22.66 -2.81 -5.93
N THR A 309 23.03 -3.37 -4.78
CA THR A 309 23.89 -4.57 -4.66
C THR A 309 23.13 -5.84 -4.31
N ALA A 310 21.80 -5.78 -4.17
CA ALA A 310 21.01 -6.99 -3.95
C ALA A 310 20.87 -7.76 -5.27
N ASN A 311 21.22 -9.04 -5.25
CA ASN A 311 21.12 -9.90 -6.43
C ASN A 311 19.64 -10.10 -6.78
N SER A 312 19.19 -9.62 -7.95
CA SER A 312 17.84 -9.88 -8.46
C SER A 312 17.80 -11.07 -9.45
N THR A 313 18.92 -11.76 -9.63
CA THR A 313 19.14 -12.75 -10.69
C THR A 313 18.49 -14.10 -10.41
N ASN A 314 18.01 -14.33 -9.19
CA ASN A 314 17.63 -15.67 -8.77
C ASN A 314 16.25 -16.13 -9.28
N GLN A 315 15.30 -15.22 -9.55
CA GLN A 315 13.93 -15.63 -9.87
C GLN A 315 13.85 -16.22 -11.28
N CYS A 316 14.58 -15.62 -12.23
CA CYS A 316 14.66 -16.14 -13.58
C CYS A 316 15.30 -17.53 -13.61
N VAL A 317 16.40 -17.72 -12.87
CA VAL A 317 17.10 -19.01 -12.78
C VAL A 317 16.27 -20.03 -12.01
N GLY A 318 15.69 -19.63 -10.88
CA GLY A 318 14.88 -20.48 -9.99
C GLY A 318 13.63 -21.00 -10.69
N ILE A 319 12.80 -20.10 -11.21
CA ILE A 319 11.53 -20.47 -11.89
C ILE A 319 11.79 -21.36 -13.11
N ARG A 320 12.82 -21.05 -13.91
CA ARG A 320 13.17 -21.89 -15.08
C ARG A 320 13.65 -23.27 -14.67
N ALA A 321 14.46 -23.37 -13.61
CA ALA A 321 14.99 -24.64 -13.13
C ALA A 321 13.90 -25.51 -12.46
N GLU A 322 12.98 -24.88 -11.74
CA GLU A 322 11.96 -25.54 -10.91
C GLU A 322 10.90 -26.27 -11.76
N TYR A 323 10.45 -25.66 -12.84
CA TYR A 323 9.41 -26.23 -13.72
C TYR A 323 9.94 -26.72 -15.07
N GLY A 324 11.25 -26.96 -15.17
CA GLY A 324 11.91 -27.52 -16.36
C GLY A 324 11.74 -26.66 -17.63
N GLY A 325 11.58 -25.35 -17.46
CA GLY A 325 11.33 -24.40 -18.55
C GLY A 325 9.95 -24.50 -19.23
N SER A 326 9.04 -25.34 -18.72
CA SER A 326 7.70 -25.48 -19.29
C SER A 326 6.82 -24.29 -18.91
N VAL A 327 6.41 -23.51 -19.92
CA VAL A 327 5.50 -22.37 -19.72
C VAL A 327 4.17 -22.81 -19.13
N ALA A 328 3.59 -23.90 -19.64
CA ALA A 328 2.28 -24.37 -19.19
C ALA A 328 2.31 -24.83 -17.72
N LEU A 329 3.36 -25.54 -17.32
CA LEU A 329 3.52 -26.00 -15.93
C LEU A 329 3.81 -24.81 -15.00
N THR A 330 4.73 -23.94 -15.38
CA THR A 330 5.03 -22.74 -14.59
C THR A 330 3.77 -21.89 -14.36
N LEU A 331 2.96 -21.67 -15.40
CA LEU A 331 1.70 -20.93 -15.28
C LEU A 331 0.66 -21.67 -14.42
N LEU A 332 0.57 -22.99 -14.49
CA LEU A 332 -0.35 -23.76 -13.64
C LEU A 332 -0.01 -23.57 -12.15
N ALA A 333 1.27 -23.64 -11.79
CA ALA A 333 1.72 -23.41 -10.43
C ALA A 333 1.50 -21.95 -10.00
N THR A 334 2.19 -21.03 -10.69
CA THR A 334 2.31 -19.64 -10.28
C THR A 334 1.06 -18.80 -10.58
N ALA A 335 0.29 -19.08 -11.62
CA ALA A 335 -0.87 -18.26 -12.00
C ALA A 335 -2.23 -18.90 -11.66
N VAL A 336 -2.26 -20.15 -11.17
CA VAL A 336 -3.51 -20.81 -10.77
C VAL A 336 -3.44 -21.31 -9.35
N ILE A 337 -2.51 -22.21 -9.01
CA ILE A 337 -2.45 -22.84 -7.69
C ILE A 337 -2.09 -21.80 -6.62
N ALA A 338 -0.96 -21.10 -6.79
CA ALA A 338 -0.47 -20.13 -5.82
C ALA A 338 -1.46 -18.98 -5.56
N PRO A 339 -2.02 -18.28 -6.57
CA PRO A 339 -2.92 -17.15 -6.32
C PRO A 339 -4.19 -17.57 -5.57
N ILE A 340 -4.75 -18.75 -5.87
CA ILE A 340 -5.92 -19.27 -5.16
C ILE A 340 -5.59 -19.54 -3.70
N ALA A 341 -4.51 -20.28 -3.45
CA ALA A 341 -4.13 -20.66 -2.09
C ALA A 341 -3.78 -19.43 -1.25
N GLU A 342 -2.97 -18.53 -1.79
CA GLU A 342 -2.48 -17.34 -1.09
C GLU A 342 -3.59 -16.34 -0.82
N GLU A 343 -4.51 -16.10 -1.75
CA GLU A 343 -5.65 -15.21 -1.49
C GLU A 343 -6.55 -15.77 -0.38
N ILE A 344 -6.71 -17.08 -0.28
CA ILE A 344 -7.48 -17.69 0.82
C ILE A 344 -6.74 -17.54 2.15
N ILE A 345 -5.43 -17.82 2.20
CA ILE A 345 -4.60 -17.76 3.42
C ILE A 345 -4.46 -16.32 3.91
N PHE A 346 -4.04 -15.41 3.04
CA PHE A 346 -3.71 -14.04 3.43
C PHE A 346 -4.94 -13.14 3.48
N ARG A 347 -5.90 -13.24 2.55
CA ARG A 347 -7.05 -12.33 2.51
C ARG A 347 -8.27 -12.95 3.20
N GLY A 348 -8.63 -14.16 2.78
CA GLY A 348 -9.79 -14.88 3.30
C GLY A 348 -9.72 -15.14 4.81
N PHE A 349 -8.55 -15.54 5.29
CA PHE A 349 -8.30 -15.92 6.68
C PHE A 349 -7.58 -14.82 7.49
N THR A 350 -6.34 -14.48 7.12
CA THR A 350 -5.46 -13.60 7.92
C THR A 350 -5.94 -12.15 7.98
N PHE A 351 -6.11 -11.50 6.82
CA PHE A 351 -6.64 -10.14 6.72
C PHE A 351 -8.01 -10.04 7.37
N ARG A 352 -8.88 -11.03 7.15
CA ARG A 352 -10.22 -11.04 7.73
C ARG A 352 -10.17 -10.99 9.25
N TRP A 353 -9.25 -11.72 9.90
CA TRP A 353 -9.03 -11.60 11.34
C TRP A 353 -8.48 -10.22 11.75
N LEU A 354 -7.49 -9.69 11.02
CA LEU A 354 -6.92 -8.37 11.27
C LEU A 354 -7.99 -7.27 11.18
N GLN A 355 -8.89 -7.34 10.21
CA GLN A 355 -9.99 -6.39 10.00
C GLN A 355 -10.94 -6.30 11.20
N GLY A 356 -11.03 -7.36 12.02
CA GLY A 356 -11.80 -7.37 13.27
C GLY A 356 -11.08 -6.78 14.48
N ARG A 357 -9.80 -6.41 14.34
CA ARG A 357 -8.90 -6.03 15.45
C ARG A 357 -8.21 -4.68 15.28
N MET A 358 -8.10 -4.20 14.05
CA MET A 358 -7.48 -2.91 13.74
C MET A 358 -8.29 -2.18 12.66
N PRO A 359 -8.14 -0.84 12.56
CA PRO A 359 -8.74 -0.07 11.47
C PRO A 359 -8.34 -0.65 10.12
N LEU A 360 -9.21 -0.48 9.11
CA LEU A 360 -9.06 -1.05 7.76
C LEU A 360 -7.62 -1.00 7.25
N TRP A 361 -6.99 0.18 7.30
CA TRP A 361 -5.66 0.37 6.75
C TRP A 361 -4.55 -0.27 7.59
N GLY A 362 -4.72 -0.38 8.90
CA GLY A 362 -3.83 -1.20 9.72
C GLY A 362 -3.88 -2.66 9.27
N ALA A 363 -5.09 -3.19 9.05
CA ALA A 363 -5.26 -4.57 8.57
C ALA A 363 -4.66 -4.77 7.17
N VAL A 364 -4.84 -3.79 6.28
CA VAL A 364 -4.26 -3.81 4.92
C VAL A 364 -2.74 -3.84 4.99
N MET A 365 -2.12 -2.94 5.75
CA MET A 365 -0.66 -2.85 5.87
C MET A 365 -0.06 -4.11 6.49
N VAL A 366 -0.64 -4.61 7.59
CA VAL A 366 -0.13 -5.82 8.27
C VAL A 366 -0.30 -7.05 7.39
N SER A 367 -1.45 -7.18 6.71
CA SER A 367 -1.65 -8.30 5.78
C SER A 367 -0.70 -8.25 4.59
N ALA A 368 -0.46 -7.07 4.02
CA ALA A 368 0.48 -6.88 2.91
C ALA A 368 1.92 -7.19 3.33
N ALA A 369 2.31 -6.77 4.54
CA ALA A 369 3.63 -7.06 5.10
C ALA A 369 3.82 -8.57 5.34
N LEU A 370 2.82 -9.27 5.87
CA LEU A 370 2.87 -10.72 6.07
C LEU A 370 2.94 -11.47 4.73
N PHE A 371 2.18 -11.01 3.73
CA PHE A 371 2.20 -11.57 2.38
C PHE A 371 3.57 -11.41 1.73
N SER A 372 4.10 -10.18 1.73
CA SER A 372 5.42 -9.88 1.18
C SER A 372 6.53 -10.62 1.91
N ALA A 373 6.50 -10.67 3.25
CA ALA A 373 7.46 -11.42 4.06
C ALA A 373 7.51 -12.92 3.72
N ALA A 374 6.39 -13.51 3.27
CA ALA A 374 6.35 -14.91 2.83
C ALA A 374 7.03 -15.14 1.47
N HIS A 375 7.17 -14.10 0.64
CA HIS A 375 7.74 -14.19 -0.71
C HIS A 375 9.25 -13.98 -0.77
N VAL A 376 9.81 -13.21 0.17
CA VAL A 376 11.22 -12.79 0.13
C VAL A 376 12.20 -13.98 0.24
N GLY A 377 11.74 -15.11 0.78
CA GLY A 377 12.66 -16.09 1.37
C GLY A 377 13.65 -15.38 2.30
N TRP A 378 14.74 -16.01 2.68
CA TRP A 378 15.85 -15.28 3.32
C TRP A 378 16.86 -14.75 2.28
N ALA A 379 16.53 -14.85 0.99
CA ALA A 379 17.48 -14.74 -0.11
C ALA A 379 17.24 -13.55 -1.05
N GLU A 380 16.03 -12.98 -1.13
CA GLU A 380 15.66 -12.01 -2.18
C GLU A 380 14.97 -10.74 -1.66
N PRO A 381 15.70 -9.88 -0.94
CA PRO A 381 15.14 -8.67 -0.33
C PRO A 381 14.49 -7.70 -1.34
N THR A 382 14.89 -7.74 -2.62
CA THR A 382 14.35 -6.92 -3.72
C THR A 382 12.95 -7.29 -4.17
N LEU A 383 12.37 -8.37 -3.65
CA LEU A 383 10.97 -8.72 -3.89
C LEU A 383 10.04 -8.10 -2.85
N PHE A 384 10.58 -7.62 -1.73
CA PHE A 384 9.74 -7.19 -0.63
C PHE A 384 8.84 -6.02 -1.02
N LEU A 385 9.40 -4.94 -1.60
CA LEU A 385 8.60 -3.76 -1.90
C LEU A 385 7.59 -3.98 -3.03
N PRO A 386 7.93 -4.59 -4.20
CA PRO A 386 6.95 -4.91 -5.23
C PRO A 386 5.78 -5.73 -4.69
N VAL A 387 6.08 -6.86 -4.02
CA VAL A 387 5.05 -7.77 -3.49
C VAL A 387 4.26 -7.12 -2.35
N PHE A 388 4.87 -6.21 -1.58
CA PHE A 388 4.16 -5.44 -0.56
C PHE A 388 3.13 -4.50 -1.18
N LEU A 389 3.47 -3.81 -2.27
CA LEU A 389 2.55 -2.91 -2.97
C LEU A 389 1.36 -3.69 -3.57
N ASP A 390 1.60 -4.86 -4.14
CA ASP A 390 0.53 -5.77 -4.59
C ASP A 390 -0.30 -6.27 -3.42
N GLY A 391 0.35 -6.60 -2.31
CA GLY A 391 -0.28 -6.94 -1.04
C GLY A 391 -1.29 -5.89 -0.57
N LEU A 392 -0.93 -4.60 -0.66
CA LEU A 392 -1.81 -3.48 -0.30
C LEU A 392 -3.05 -3.43 -1.20
N LEU A 393 -2.85 -3.57 -2.51
CA LEU A 393 -3.92 -3.56 -3.50
C LEU A 393 -4.88 -4.73 -3.29
N LEU A 394 -4.36 -5.96 -3.22
CA LEU A 394 -5.15 -7.18 -3.05
C LEU A 394 -5.94 -7.17 -1.74
N ALA A 395 -5.33 -6.75 -0.63
CA ALA A 395 -6.02 -6.62 0.65
C ALA A 395 -7.13 -5.54 0.60
N TYR A 396 -6.90 -4.42 -0.07
CA TYR A 396 -7.92 -3.38 -0.26
C TYR A 396 -9.10 -3.89 -1.12
N VAL A 397 -8.81 -4.60 -2.22
CA VAL A 397 -9.84 -5.19 -3.09
C VAL A 397 -10.68 -6.20 -2.33
N TYR A 398 -10.07 -7.08 -1.53
CA TYR A 398 -10.81 -8.00 -0.67
C TYR A 398 -11.67 -7.26 0.35
N ALA A 399 -11.14 -6.21 0.99
CA ALA A 399 -11.88 -5.42 1.97
C ALA A 399 -13.15 -4.76 1.40
N LYS A 400 -13.15 -4.44 0.11
CA LYS A 400 -14.29 -3.79 -0.57
C LYS A 400 -15.23 -4.77 -1.26
N SER A 401 -14.71 -5.84 -1.83
CA SER A 401 -15.51 -6.86 -2.53
C SER A 401 -16.09 -7.91 -1.60
N GLY A 402 -15.45 -8.16 -0.44
CA GLY A 402 -15.79 -9.26 0.47
C GLY A 402 -15.57 -10.65 -0.15
N SER A 403 -14.83 -10.71 -1.27
CA SER A 403 -14.60 -11.90 -2.08
C SER A 403 -13.11 -12.06 -2.36
N VAL A 404 -12.61 -13.29 -2.33
CA VAL A 404 -11.22 -13.58 -2.72
C VAL A 404 -11.03 -13.55 -4.24
N TRP A 405 -12.09 -13.81 -5.03
CA TRP A 405 -11.95 -14.02 -6.47
C TRP A 405 -11.44 -12.81 -7.27
N PRO A 406 -11.85 -11.55 -6.98
CA PRO A 406 -11.24 -10.40 -7.64
C PRO A 406 -9.74 -10.31 -7.37
N GLY A 407 -9.31 -10.61 -6.13
CA GLY A 407 -7.90 -10.71 -5.78
C GLY A 407 -7.19 -11.82 -6.54
N VAL A 408 -7.80 -13.02 -6.63
CA VAL A 408 -7.25 -14.16 -7.39
C VAL A 408 -7.04 -13.79 -8.85
N ILE A 409 -8.01 -13.11 -9.49
CA ILE A 409 -7.90 -12.71 -10.90
C ILE A 409 -6.77 -11.69 -11.09
N ILE A 410 -6.69 -10.68 -10.23
CA ILE A 410 -5.63 -9.66 -10.28
C ILE A 410 -4.28 -10.32 -10.09
N HIS A 411 -4.12 -11.12 -9.03
CA HIS A 411 -2.88 -11.81 -8.69
C HIS A 411 -2.46 -12.81 -9.79
N ALA A 412 -3.37 -13.61 -10.32
CA ALA A 412 -3.10 -14.48 -11.46
C ALA A 412 -2.63 -13.68 -12.69
N SER A 413 -3.19 -12.50 -12.95
CA SER A 413 -2.80 -11.66 -14.09
C SER A 413 -1.37 -11.14 -13.96
N ILE A 414 -0.97 -10.75 -12.74
CA ILE A 414 0.40 -10.36 -12.41
C ILE A 414 1.33 -11.54 -12.68
N ASN A 415 1.01 -12.72 -12.14
CA ASN A 415 1.86 -13.90 -12.25
C ASN A 415 1.97 -14.40 -13.70
N VAL A 416 0.89 -14.35 -14.49
CA VAL A 416 0.95 -14.66 -15.94
C VAL A 416 1.97 -13.75 -16.62
N LEU A 417 1.89 -12.43 -16.41
CA LEU A 417 2.80 -11.50 -17.06
C LEU A 417 4.25 -11.71 -16.59
N ALA A 418 4.47 -11.81 -15.28
CA ALA A 418 5.78 -12.02 -14.70
C ALA A 418 6.41 -13.33 -15.21
N THR A 419 5.66 -14.43 -15.23
CA THR A 419 6.11 -15.73 -15.78
C THR A 419 6.45 -15.62 -17.26
N ILE A 420 5.62 -14.97 -18.08
CA ILE A 420 5.91 -14.80 -19.51
C ILE A 420 7.20 -14.01 -19.69
N ILE A 421 7.38 -12.90 -18.98
CA ILE A 421 8.60 -12.08 -19.04
C ILE A 421 9.82 -12.93 -18.65
N VAL A 422 9.73 -13.66 -17.54
CA VAL A 422 10.82 -14.50 -17.03
C VAL A 422 11.17 -15.63 -17.99
N LEU A 423 10.19 -16.32 -18.59
CA LEU A 423 10.45 -17.47 -19.46
C LEU A 423 10.84 -17.08 -20.88
N THR A 424 10.46 -15.89 -21.35
CA THR A 424 10.79 -15.40 -22.71
C THR A 424 12.05 -14.53 -22.75
N ALA A 425 12.59 -14.11 -21.59
CA ALA A 425 13.84 -13.37 -21.54
C ALA A 425 14.99 -14.13 -22.24
N PRO A 426 15.82 -13.47 -23.07
CA PRO A 426 16.92 -14.14 -23.76
C PRO A 426 17.99 -14.68 -22.81
N SER A 427 18.12 -14.09 -21.63
CA SER A 427 19.04 -14.51 -20.58
C SER A 427 18.46 -14.21 -19.20
N CYS A 428 18.83 -15.05 -18.24
CA CYS A 428 18.96 -14.64 -16.85
C CYS A 428 20.41 -14.14 -16.67
#